data_AF-A0A0K2UH85-F1
#
_entry.id   AF-A0A0K2UH85-F1
#
_cell.length_a   1.000
_cell.length_b   1.000
_cell.length_c   1.000
_cell.angle_alpha   90.00
_cell.angle_beta   90.00
_cell.angle_gamma   90.00
#
_symmetry.space_group_name_H-M   'P 1'
#
loop_
_entity.id
_entity.type
_entity.pdbx_description
1 polymer ?
#
loop_
_entity_poly.entity_id
_entity_poly.type
_entity_poly.pdbx_seq_one_letter_code
_entity_poly.pdbx_strand_id
1 'polypeptide(L)'
;MESPIPKEYVTLITGPDENYSEIYGLRLQRPDSCPYNGARNDSCDCFRDSTRREGRTNFHKIRVNATSLKVNTHDFTFSSQIQGQIVPYGEAGDCYSTSNCPQGRFSINLLGTGLRVSSNTGWTGQGNRPSITLRRVSDNQVVYGKCGGYCGTCTPEPHTGLKLDILPPPS
;
A
#
# COMPACT_ATOMS: atom_id res chain seq x y z
N MET A 1 -12.52 -23.31 19.33
CA MET A 1 -11.18 -22.84 19.71
C MET A 1 -11.18 -21.33 19.60
N GLU A 2 -11.36 -20.63 20.72
CA GLU A 2 -11.12 -19.19 20.77
C GLU A 2 -9.61 -18.95 20.85
N SER A 3 -9.11 -18.06 20.00
CA SER A 3 -7.71 -17.64 20.09
C SER A 3 -7.58 -16.73 21.31
N PRO A 4 -6.57 -16.91 22.19
CA PRO A 4 -6.40 -16.11 23.41
C PRO A 4 -6.06 -14.63 23.14
N ILE A 5 -5.99 -14.22 21.87
CA ILE A 5 -5.79 -12.84 21.44
C ILE A 5 -7.07 -12.43 20.70
N PRO A 6 -7.87 -11.49 21.25
CA PRO A 6 -9.07 -11.01 20.57
C PRO A 6 -8.70 -10.48 19.18
N LYS A 7 -9.35 -11.04 18.16
CA LYS A 7 -9.20 -10.62 16.77
C LYS A 7 -10.24 -9.55 16.50
N GLU A 8 -9.79 -8.34 16.23
CA GLU A 8 -10.68 -7.24 15.91
C GLU A 8 -10.53 -6.86 14.44
N TYR A 9 -11.67 -6.69 13.76
CA TYR A 9 -11.70 -6.19 12.40
C TYR A 9 -12.17 -4.75 12.42
N VAL A 10 -11.37 -3.87 11.86
CA VAL A 10 -11.73 -2.46 11.67
C VAL A 10 -12.37 -2.33 10.29
N THR A 11 -13.60 -1.84 10.25
CA THR A 11 -14.28 -1.50 9.00
C THR A 11 -13.67 -0.24 8.39
N LEU A 12 -13.41 -0.27 7.10
CA LEU A 12 -12.76 0.80 6.37
C LEU A 12 -13.74 1.50 5.43
N ILE A 13 -13.44 2.76 5.10
CA ILE A 13 -14.10 3.45 3.99
C ILE A 13 -13.77 2.71 2.71
N THR A 14 -14.79 2.43 1.90
CA THR A 14 -14.64 1.72 0.63
C THR A 14 -14.75 2.68 -0.54
N GLY A 15 -14.01 2.39 -1.60
CA GLY A 15 -13.96 3.20 -2.82
C GLY A 15 -12.89 2.67 -3.76
N PRO A 16 -12.87 3.11 -5.03
CA PRO A 16 -11.85 2.68 -5.97
C PRO A 16 -10.45 3.10 -5.53
N ASP A 17 -10.31 4.30 -4.96
CA ASP A 17 -9.03 4.89 -4.52
C ASP A 17 -8.83 4.87 -2.99
N GLU A 18 -9.67 4.10 -2.28
CA GLU A 18 -9.63 3.97 -0.83
C GLU A 18 -9.19 2.58 -0.41
N ASN A 19 -8.29 2.52 0.58
CA ASN A 19 -7.89 1.27 1.24
C ASN A 19 -7.51 0.15 0.26
N TYR A 20 -6.54 0.44 -0.62
CA TYR A 20 -6.08 -0.48 -1.64
C TYR A 20 -4.56 -0.61 -1.66
N SER A 21 -4.07 -1.66 -2.30
CA SER A 21 -2.64 -1.92 -2.52
C SER A 21 -2.45 -2.45 -3.94
N GLU A 22 -1.43 -1.95 -4.63
CA GLU A 22 -1.26 -2.16 -6.07
C GLU A 22 0.20 -2.32 -6.47
N ILE A 23 0.48 -3.39 -7.19
CA ILE A 23 1.68 -3.52 -8.02
C ILE A 23 1.29 -3.20 -9.46
N TYR A 24 1.84 -2.11 -9.99
CA TYR A 24 1.49 -1.62 -11.32
C TYR A 24 2.17 -2.46 -12.41
N GLY A 25 1.40 -2.85 -13.41
CA GLY A 25 1.79 -3.89 -14.38
C GLY A 25 2.39 -3.40 -15.70
N LEU A 26 2.48 -2.10 -15.95
CA LEU A 26 3.12 -1.59 -17.18
C LEU A 26 4.60 -1.30 -16.94
N ARG A 27 5.39 -1.48 -17.99
CA ARG A 27 6.82 -1.18 -18.07
C ARG A 27 7.11 -0.33 -19.30
N LEU A 28 7.85 0.74 -19.15
CA LEU A 28 8.25 1.60 -20.26
C LEU A 28 9.15 0.85 -21.25
N GLN A 29 8.97 1.08 -22.54
CA GLN A 29 9.92 0.61 -23.55
C GLN A 29 11.31 1.24 -23.36
N ARG A 30 11.35 2.52 -22.97
CA ARG A 30 12.58 3.23 -22.56
C ARG A 30 12.71 3.23 -21.03
N PRO A 31 13.46 2.28 -20.44
CA PRO A 31 13.42 2.04 -19.00
C PRO A 31 13.99 3.20 -18.18
N ASP A 32 14.90 4.00 -18.72
CA ASP A 32 15.54 5.14 -18.06
C ASP A 32 14.71 6.44 -18.11
N SER A 33 13.55 6.43 -18.75
CA SER A 33 12.69 7.60 -18.89
C SER A 33 11.63 7.71 -17.79
N CYS A 34 11.10 8.92 -17.58
CA CYS A 34 9.93 9.19 -16.72
C CYS A 34 9.00 10.18 -17.44
N PRO A 35 8.12 9.69 -18.35
CA PRO A 35 7.25 10.56 -19.12
C PRO A 35 6.20 11.24 -18.22
N TYR A 36 5.55 12.27 -18.76
CA TYR A 36 4.45 13.00 -18.11
C TYR A 36 4.78 13.54 -16.70
N ASN A 37 6.05 13.89 -16.45
CA ASN A 37 6.52 14.35 -15.13
C ASN A 37 6.19 13.35 -14.00
N GLY A 38 6.18 12.04 -14.31
CA GLY A 38 5.87 10.96 -13.36
C GLY A 38 4.38 10.77 -13.06
N ALA A 39 3.49 11.48 -13.75
CA ALA A 39 2.06 11.20 -13.70
C ALA A 39 1.76 9.85 -14.36
N ARG A 40 0.79 9.09 -13.79
CA ARG A 40 0.33 7.84 -14.39
C ARG A 40 -0.42 8.17 -15.68
N ASN A 41 -0.03 7.50 -16.75
CA ASN A 41 -0.73 7.54 -18.02
C ASN A 41 -0.60 6.17 -18.68
N ASP A 42 -1.72 5.44 -18.77
CA ASP A 42 -1.75 4.08 -19.31
C ASP A 42 -1.63 4.04 -20.84
N SER A 43 -1.67 5.20 -21.51
CA SER A 43 -1.34 5.38 -22.94
C SER A 43 0.14 5.68 -23.19
N CYS A 44 1.03 5.33 -22.25
CA CYS A 44 2.47 5.43 -22.43
C CYS A 44 2.99 4.53 -23.57
N ASP A 45 4.20 4.83 -24.04
CA ASP A 45 4.97 3.88 -24.85
C ASP A 45 5.56 2.78 -23.93
N CYS A 46 4.70 1.83 -23.59
CA CYS A 46 4.93 0.83 -22.56
C CYS A 46 4.25 -0.49 -22.94
N PHE A 47 4.69 -1.57 -22.30
CA PHE A 47 4.11 -2.90 -22.46
C PHE A 47 3.74 -3.46 -21.08
N ARG A 48 2.81 -4.42 -21.06
CA ARG A 48 2.49 -5.14 -19.83
C ARG A 48 3.64 -6.11 -19.50
N ASP A 49 4.18 -5.98 -18.29
CA ASP A 49 5.29 -6.79 -17.85
C ASP A 49 4.87 -8.27 -17.75
N SER A 50 5.68 -9.17 -18.30
CA SER A 50 5.36 -10.61 -18.38
C SER A 50 5.64 -11.35 -17.07
N THR A 51 6.23 -10.68 -16.08
CA THR A 51 6.59 -11.28 -14.79
C THR A 51 5.40 -11.64 -13.90
N ARG A 52 4.16 -11.29 -14.29
CA ARG A 52 2.90 -11.56 -13.56
C ARG A 52 2.91 -11.08 -12.11
N ARG A 53 3.71 -10.05 -11.81
CA ARG A 53 3.79 -9.44 -10.48
C ARG A 53 2.68 -8.42 -10.26
N GLU A 54 1.97 -8.00 -11.32
CA GLU A 54 0.90 -7.03 -11.16
C GLU A 54 -0.21 -7.55 -10.25
N GLY A 55 -0.82 -6.64 -9.53
CA GLY A 55 -1.88 -6.99 -8.60
C GLY A 55 -2.57 -5.76 -8.09
N ARG A 56 -3.87 -5.86 -7.81
CA ARG A 56 -4.61 -4.84 -7.09
C ARG A 56 -5.59 -5.50 -6.12
N THR A 57 -5.51 -5.10 -4.86
CA THR A 57 -6.37 -5.59 -3.80
C THR A 57 -6.99 -4.41 -3.08
N ASN A 58 -8.32 -4.44 -2.95
CA ASN A 58 -9.08 -3.47 -2.16
C ASN A 58 -9.51 -4.12 -0.84
N PHE A 59 -9.51 -3.36 0.25
CA PHE A 59 -9.79 -3.85 1.60
C PHE A 59 -11.03 -3.16 2.18
N HIS A 60 -11.99 -3.96 2.64
CA HIS A 60 -13.22 -3.47 3.29
C HIS A 60 -13.11 -3.52 4.81
N LYS A 61 -12.32 -4.47 5.33
CA LYS A 61 -11.91 -4.53 6.73
C LYS A 61 -10.47 -5.00 6.84
N ILE A 62 -9.79 -4.56 7.89
CA ILE A 62 -8.44 -5.03 8.24
C ILE A 62 -8.44 -5.66 9.63
N ARG A 63 -7.65 -6.72 9.80
CA ARG A 63 -7.47 -7.35 11.09
C ARG A 63 -6.41 -6.62 11.88
N VAL A 64 -6.76 -6.22 13.10
CA VAL A 64 -5.86 -5.53 14.04
C VAL A 64 -5.67 -6.40 15.27
N ASN A 65 -4.44 -6.47 15.76
CA ASN A 65 -4.14 -7.05 17.06
C ASN A 65 -4.49 -6.01 18.14
N ALA A 66 -5.51 -6.29 18.96
CA ALA A 66 -6.03 -5.33 19.94
C ALA A 66 -5.00 -4.89 20.99
N THR A 67 -4.01 -5.73 21.31
CA THR A 67 -2.99 -5.41 22.32
C THR A 67 -1.85 -4.56 21.77
N SER A 68 -1.35 -4.89 20.58
CA SER A 68 -0.19 -4.23 19.98
C SER A 68 -0.55 -3.13 18.98
N LEU A 69 -1.82 -3.05 18.60
CA LEU A 69 -2.36 -2.18 17.54
C LEU A 69 -1.63 -2.35 16.20
N LYS A 70 -1.09 -3.55 15.93
CA LYS A 70 -0.50 -3.89 14.64
C LYS A 70 -1.56 -4.48 13.71
N VAL A 71 -1.59 -4.00 12.48
CA VAL A 71 -2.41 -4.57 11.40
C VAL A 71 -1.75 -5.85 10.89
N ASN A 72 -2.54 -6.91 10.71
CA ASN A 72 -2.12 -8.06 9.93
C ASN A 72 -2.31 -7.75 8.44
N THR A 73 -1.26 -7.27 7.79
CA THR A 73 -1.30 -6.82 6.39
C THR A 73 -1.58 -7.94 5.39
N HIS A 74 -1.42 -9.19 5.80
CA HIS A 74 -1.61 -10.39 4.99
C HIS A 74 -2.93 -11.12 5.31
N ASP A 75 -3.84 -10.49 6.06
CA ASP A 75 -5.20 -11.01 6.25
C ASP A 75 -6.12 -10.48 5.13
N PHE A 76 -6.52 -11.39 4.26
CA PHE A 76 -7.31 -11.08 3.06
C PHE A 76 -8.81 -11.38 3.24
N THR A 77 -9.24 -11.74 4.45
CA THR A 77 -10.61 -12.22 4.74
C THR A 77 -11.71 -11.29 4.23
N PHE A 78 -11.49 -9.97 4.32
CA PHE A 78 -12.43 -8.93 3.88
C PHE A 78 -11.84 -8.05 2.78
N SER A 79 -11.12 -8.67 1.85
CA SER A 79 -10.53 -8.01 0.71
C SER A 79 -11.14 -8.49 -0.61
N SER A 80 -10.91 -7.74 -1.68
CA SER A 80 -11.31 -8.09 -3.04
C SER A 80 -10.11 -7.96 -3.97
N GLN A 81 -9.76 -9.06 -4.64
CA GLN A 81 -8.73 -9.09 -5.68
C GLN A 81 -9.32 -8.53 -6.97
N ILE A 82 -8.94 -7.30 -7.33
CA ILE A 82 -9.49 -6.57 -8.47
C ILE A 82 -8.80 -6.96 -9.77
N GLN A 83 -7.48 -7.15 -9.71
CA GLN A 83 -6.65 -7.50 -10.87
C GLN A 83 -5.42 -8.28 -10.43
N GLY A 84 -4.92 -9.17 -11.30
CA GLY A 84 -3.59 -9.77 -11.13
C GLY A 84 -3.51 -10.61 -9.86
N GLN A 85 -2.42 -10.50 -9.11
CA GLN A 85 -2.20 -11.16 -7.82
C GLN A 85 -2.82 -10.37 -6.65
N ILE A 86 -2.95 -11.04 -5.51
CA ILE A 86 -3.27 -10.36 -4.24
C ILE A 86 -2.04 -9.57 -3.77
N VAL A 87 -2.24 -8.33 -3.34
CA VAL A 87 -1.21 -7.44 -2.81
C VAL A 87 -1.52 -7.12 -1.33
N PRO A 88 -0.59 -7.37 -0.38
CA PRO A 88 -0.81 -7.11 1.04
C PRO A 88 -1.12 -5.64 1.34
N TYR A 89 -1.86 -5.41 2.43
CA TYR A 89 -2.33 -4.07 2.80
C TYR A 89 -1.17 -3.13 3.15
N GLY A 90 -1.11 -1.99 2.46
CA GLY A 90 -0.03 -1.01 2.61
C GLY A 90 1.21 -1.34 1.78
N GLU A 91 1.14 -2.30 0.85
CA GLU A 91 2.23 -2.60 -0.08
C GLU A 91 1.96 -2.04 -1.48
N ALA A 92 3.04 -1.72 -2.18
CA ALA A 92 2.97 -1.25 -3.57
C ALA A 92 4.29 -1.51 -4.29
N GLY A 93 4.26 -1.49 -5.63
CA GLY A 93 5.48 -1.58 -6.42
C GLY A 93 5.26 -1.53 -7.92
N ASP A 94 6.34 -1.57 -8.68
CA ASP A 94 6.30 -1.68 -10.14
C ASP A 94 7.68 -2.03 -10.71
N CYS A 95 7.66 -2.38 -12.00
CA CYS A 95 8.82 -2.45 -12.87
C CYS A 95 8.81 -1.33 -13.92
N TYR A 96 8.18 -0.18 -13.64
CA TYR A 96 7.79 0.80 -14.66
C TYR A 96 9.00 1.45 -15.33
N SER A 97 9.99 1.85 -14.54
CA SER A 97 11.15 2.63 -14.94
C SER A 97 12.34 2.34 -14.02
N THR A 98 13.56 2.34 -14.54
CA THR A 98 14.80 2.30 -13.74
C THR A 98 15.15 3.66 -13.13
N SER A 99 14.48 4.74 -13.58
CA SER A 99 14.57 6.07 -12.99
C SER A 99 13.66 6.20 -11.76
N ASN A 100 13.79 7.31 -11.03
CA ASN A 100 12.94 7.61 -9.87
C ASN A 100 11.50 8.00 -10.31
N CYS A 101 10.74 7.02 -10.82
CA CYS A 101 9.43 7.22 -11.45
C CYS A 101 8.41 6.15 -11.03
N PRO A 102 8.16 5.97 -9.71
CA PRO A 102 7.28 4.91 -9.23
C PRO A 102 5.83 5.17 -9.65
N GLN A 103 5.21 4.12 -10.18
CA GLN A 103 3.81 4.05 -10.54
C GLN A 103 3.00 3.16 -9.62
N GLY A 104 3.55 2.16 -8.92
CA GLY A 104 2.82 1.36 -7.92
C GLY A 104 2.24 2.23 -6.80
N ARG A 105 1.06 1.88 -6.28
CA ARG A 105 0.35 2.74 -5.31
C ARG A 105 -0.34 1.95 -4.20
N PHE A 106 -0.45 2.59 -3.04
CA PHE A 106 -1.39 2.17 -2.01
C PHE A 106 -2.07 3.39 -1.38
N SER A 107 -3.24 3.14 -0.80
CA SER A 107 -3.97 4.10 0.03
C SER A 107 -4.36 3.41 1.34
N ILE A 108 -4.12 4.08 2.46
CA ILE A 108 -4.61 3.71 3.79
C ILE A 108 -5.46 4.88 4.26
N ASN A 109 -6.73 4.63 4.55
CA ASN A 109 -7.66 5.64 5.03
C ASN A 109 -8.45 5.09 6.23
N LEU A 110 -8.06 5.59 7.40
CA LEU A 110 -8.61 5.24 8.71
C LEU A 110 -9.58 6.30 9.25
N LEU A 111 -10.04 7.23 8.40
CA LEU A 111 -11.04 8.22 8.82
C LEU A 111 -12.31 7.52 9.33
N GLY A 112 -12.89 8.07 10.40
CA GLY A 112 -14.08 7.50 11.05
C GLY A 112 -13.84 6.26 11.90
N THR A 113 -12.61 5.72 11.95
CA THR A 113 -12.31 4.51 12.74
C THR A 113 -11.83 4.79 14.17
N GLY A 114 -11.52 6.05 14.50
CA GLY A 114 -10.87 6.41 15.76
C GLY A 114 -9.38 6.05 15.82
N LEU A 115 -8.79 5.59 14.70
CA LEU A 115 -7.39 5.17 14.60
C LEU A 115 -6.62 6.06 13.62
N ARG A 116 -5.30 6.11 13.79
CA ARG A 116 -4.34 6.68 12.83
C ARG A 116 -3.13 5.77 12.68
N VAL A 117 -2.42 5.87 11.56
CA VAL A 117 -1.13 5.18 11.40
C VAL A 117 -0.11 5.82 12.34
N SER A 118 0.57 5.03 13.15
CA SER A 118 1.57 5.55 14.08
C SER A 118 2.68 6.32 13.34
N SER A 119 3.20 7.37 13.98
CA SER A 119 4.36 8.12 13.48
C SER A 119 5.61 7.24 13.39
N ASN A 120 5.66 6.16 14.18
CA ASN A 120 6.76 5.19 14.16
C ASN A 120 6.65 4.18 13.02
N THR A 121 5.53 4.12 12.31
CA THR A 121 5.37 3.22 11.17
C THR A 121 6.09 3.81 9.95
N GLY A 122 7.19 3.17 9.55
CA GLY A 122 7.90 3.45 8.30
C GLY A 122 7.54 2.45 7.20
N TRP A 123 7.93 2.78 5.96
CA TRP A 123 7.97 1.83 4.84
C TRP A 123 9.41 1.65 4.40
N THR A 124 9.75 0.41 4.07
CA THR A 124 11.06 0.05 3.54
C THR A 124 10.91 -0.47 2.11
N GLY A 125 11.86 -0.10 1.26
CA GLY A 125 11.88 -0.52 -0.14
C GLY A 125 12.58 -1.86 -0.28
N GLN A 126 12.09 -2.69 -1.20
CA GLN A 126 12.69 -3.97 -1.55
C GLN A 126 13.00 -4.02 -3.04
N GLY A 127 14.05 -4.76 -3.41
CA GLY A 127 14.54 -4.85 -4.80
C GLY A 127 15.73 -3.93 -5.08
N ASN A 128 16.04 -3.76 -6.36
CA ASN A 128 17.21 -2.99 -6.78
C ASN A 128 16.84 -1.51 -6.96
N ARG A 129 17.42 -0.63 -6.13
CA ARG A 129 17.17 0.82 -6.12
C ARG A 129 15.67 1.16 -6.07
N PRO A 130 14.95 0.71 -5.04
CA PRO A 130 13.53 1.00 -4.91
C PRO A 130 13.31 2.51 -4.70
N SER A 131 12.25 3.02 -5.31
CA SER A 131 11.73 4.36 -5.05
C SER A 131 10.50 4.28 -4.16
N ILE A 132 10.43 5.16 -3.17
CA ILE A 132 9.33 5.26 -2.23
C ILE A 132 9.00 6.74 -2.04
N THR A 133 7.74 7.09 -2.21
CA THR A 133 7.21 8.41 -1.83
C THR A 133 5.99 8.20 -0.96
N LEU A 134 6.01 8.77 0.24
CA LEU A 134 4.90 8.70 1.18
C LEU A 134 4.30 10.09 1.39
N ARG A 135 2.99 10.15 1.48
CA ARG A 135 2.27 11.36 1.88
C ARG A 135 1.26 11.02 2.97
N ARG A 136 1.47 11.59 4.16
CA ARG A 136 0.59 11.46 5.32
C ARG A 136 -0.27 12.72 5.43
N VAL A 137 -1.58 12.56 5.63
CA VAL A 137 -2.53 13.68 5.81
C VAL A 137 -3.55 13.33 6.90
N SER A 138 -4.31 14.34 7.33
CA SER A 138 -5.33 14.20 8.38
C SER A 138 -4.78 13.55 9.65
N ASP A 139 -3.69 14.11 10.19
CA ASP A 139 -3.02 13.59 11.40
C ASP A 139 -2.70 12.08 11.32
N ASN A 140 -2.10 11.66 10.20
CA ASN A 140 -1.75 10.28 9.89
C ASN A 140 -2.93 9.29 9.78
N GLN A 141 -4.17 9.75 9.76
CA GLN A 141 -5.31 8.87 9.47
C GLN A 141 -5.33 8.42 8.00
N VAL A 142 -4.75 9.21 7.10
CA VAL A 142 -4.66 8.88 5.68
C VAL A 142 -3.21 8.87 5.23
N VAL A 143 -2.80 7.78 4.59
CA VAL A 143 -1.45 7.60 4.04
C VAL A 143 -1.54 7.14 2.61
N TYR A 144 -0.90 7.88 1.71
CA TYR A 144 -0.71 7.48 0.32
C TYR A 144 0.75 7.09 0.09
N GLY A 145 0.94 5.97 -0.59
CA GLY A 145 2.25 5.53 -1.03
C GLY A 145 2.34 5.46 -2.54
N LYS A 146 3.50 5.86 -3.07
CA LYS A 146 3.95 5.51 -4.42
C LYS A 146 5.27 4.75 -4.30
N CYS A 147 5.32 3.55 -4.87
CA CYS A 147 6.45 2.65 -4.74
C CYS A 147 6.75 1.98 -6.06
N GLY A 148 8.03 1.74 -6.34
CA GLY A 148 8.44 1.27 -7.66
C GLY A 148 9.92 1.38 -7.93
N GLY A 149 10.26 1.54 -9.21
CA GLY A 149 11.64 1.66 -9.69
C GLY A 149 12.02 0.44 -10.51
N TYR A 150 13.27 -0.01 -10.39
CA TYR A 150 13.73 -1.16 -11.17
C TYR A 150 13.22 -2.49 -10.59
N CYS A 151 11.93 -2.75 -10.79
CA CYS A 151 11.19 -3.85 -10.17
C CYS A 151 11.20 -3.78 -8.64
N GLY A 152 11.07 -2.56 -8.12
CA GLY A 152 11.06 -2.28 -6.69
C GLY A 152 9.65 -2.33 -6.10
N THR A 153 9.57 -2.71 -4.83
CA THR A 153 8.35 -2.65 -4.02
C THR A 153 8.63 -1.90 -2.72
N CYS A 154 7.57 -1.55 -1.99
CA CYS A 154 7.66 -1.10 -0.62
C CYS A 154 6.65 -1.87 0.25
N THR A 155 7.01 -2.06 1.51
CA THR A 155 6.16 -2.69 2.53
C THR A 155 6.38 -1.98 3.86
N PRO A 156 5.40 -1.98 4.79
CA PRO A 156 5.64 -1.52 6.16
C PRO A 156 6.88 -2.18 6.75
N GLU A 157 7.71 -1.42 7.46
CA GLU A 157 9.01 -1.89 7.94
C GLU A 157 8.87 -3.20 8.77
N PRO A 158 9.58 -4.29 8.44
CA PRO A 158 9.30 -5.61 9.02
C PRO A 158 9.36 -5.70 10.55
N HIS A 159 10.25 -4.94 11.18
CA HIS A 159 10.40 -4.95 12.64
C HIS A 159 9.22 -4.25 13.35
N THR A 160 8.83 -3.08 12.85
CA THR A 160 7.74 -2.29 13.43
C THR A 160 6.38 -2.83 12.99
N GLY A 161 6.26 -3.23 11.73
CA GLY A 161 5.01 -3.54 11.03
C GLY A 161 4.14 -2.30 10.82
N LEU A 162 2.93 -2.50 10.31
CA LEU A 162 1.92 -1.44 10.22
C LEU A 162 1.27 -1.22 11.59
N LYS A 163 1.89 -0.37 12.41
CA LYS A 163 1.39 0.00 13.74
C LYS A 163 0.41 1.17 13.67
N LEU A 164 -0.65 1.09 14.45
CA LEU A 164 -1.66 2.13 14.63
C LEU A 164 -1.57 2.76 16.02
N ASP A 165 -2.07 3.99 16.13
CA ASP A 165 -2.34 4.66 17.40
C ASP A 165 -3.83 5.01 17.48
N ILE A 166 -4.36 5.11 18.71
CA ILE A 166 -5.73 5.54 18.98
C ILE A 166 -5.76 7.07 18.99
N LEU A 167 -6.78 7.66 18.38
CA LEU A 167 -6.99 9.10 18.42
C LEU A 167 -7.43 9.54 19.81
N PRO A 168 -7.00 10.73 20.26
CA PRO A 168 -7.55 11.29 21.48
C PRO A 168 -9.08 11.47 21.33
N PRO A 169 -9.84 11.39 22.44
CA PRO A 169 -11.26 11.72 22.42
C PRO A 169 -11.45 13.14 21.87
N PRO A 170 -12.53 13.41 21.11
CA PRO A 170 -12.86 14.78 20.74
C PRO A 170 -13.07 15.60 22.02
N SER A 171 -12.43 16.77 22.08
CA SER A 171 -12.53 17.74 23.17
C SER A 171 -13.89 18.43 23.21
#